data_AF-A0A840W9F8-F1
#
_entry.id   AF-A0A840W9F8-F1
#
_cell.length_a   1.000
_cell.length_b   1.000
_cell.length_c   1.000
_cell.angle_alpha   90.00
_cell.angle_beta   90.00
_cell.angle_gamma   90.00
#
_symmetry.space_group_name_H-M   'P 1'
#
loop_
_entity.id
_entity.type
_entity.pdbx_description
1 polymer ?
#
loop_
_entity_poly.entity_id
_entity_poly.type
_entity_poly.pdbx_seq_one_letter_code
_entity_poly.pdbx_strand_id
1 'polypeptide(L)'
;MLQVKRERIIASAALGALSILLATGCSASISASRVAEESSKMLTSELGQEPDDLTCDEGLPAEVGAEIRCVIEIDGETIDATVTVTEVDGNEVQWEIRTEAP
;
A
#
# COMPACT_ATOMS: atom_id res chain seq x y z
N MET A 1 9.27 -32.28 -12.66
CA MET A 1 10.73 -32.17 -12.88
C MET A 1 11.17 -31.06 -11.93
N LEU A 2 11.78 -31.29 -10.77
CA LEU A 2 13.14 -31.77 -10.56
C LEU A 2 13.34 -32.15 -9.07
N GLN A 3 13.91 -33.33 -8.83
CA GLN A 3 14.93 -33.63 -7.80
C GLN A 3 14.56 -33.43 -6.31
N VAL A 4 14.24 -34.52 -5.60
CA VAL A 4 15.21 -35.40 -4.92
C VAL A 4 15.85 -34.71 -3.71
N LYS A 5 15.30 -34.98 -2.52
CA LYS A 5 16.11 -35.43 -1.38
C LYS A 5 15.26 -36.24 -0.41
N ARG A 6 15.27 -37.55 -0.65
CA ARG A 6 14.99 -38.58 0.36
C ARG A 6 16.02 -38.39 1.47
N GLU A 7 15.70 -37.66 2.51
CA GLU A 7 16.52 -37.62 3.71
C GLU A 7 15.91 -38.48 4.82
N ARG A 8 16.82 -39.20 5.44
CA ARG A 8 16.61 -40.42 6.20
C ARG A 8 15.99 -40.09 7.56
N ILE A 9 15.00 -40.91 7.91
CA ILE A 9 14.60 -41.35 9.25
C ILE A 9 15.58 -40.92 10.35
N ILE A 10 15.10 -40.10 11.29
CA ILE A 10 15.49 -40.16 12.70
C ILE A 10 14.21 -40.06 13.53
N ALA A 11 13.93 -41.12 14.29
CA ALA A 11 12.85 -41.20 15.26
C ALA A 11 13.40 -40.81 16.65
N SER A 12 12.75 -39.87 17.35
CA SER A 12 12.77 -39.76 18.82
C SER A 12 11.84 -38.64 19.31
N ALA A 13 11.28 -38.84 20.51
CA ALA A 13 10.06 -38.27 21.04
C ALA A 13 10.13 -36.81 21.58
N ALA A 14 8.95 -36.20 21.61
CA ALA A 14 8.45 -34.96 22.25
C ALA A 14 9.38 -34.16 23.19
N LEU A 15 9.47 -32.84 22.94
CA LEU A 15 9.49 -31.73 23.92
C LEU A 15 9.53 -30.37 23.18
N GLY A 16 8.61 -29.47 23.52
CA GLY A 16 8.85 -28.02 23.50
C GLY A 16 8.63 -27.26 22.20
N ALA A 17 7.69 -26.30 22.25
CA ALA A 17 7.38 -25.33 21.21
C ALA A 17 8.57 -24.44 20.84
N LEU A 18 8.70 -24.10 19.55
CA LEU A 18 9.04 -22.74 19.14
C LEU A 18 8.54 -22.50 17.72
N SER A 19 7.30 -22.00 17.64
CA SER A 19 6.76 -21.36 16.46
C SER A 19 7.63 -20.16 16.14
N ILE A 20 8.63 -20.32 15.27
CA ILE A 20 9.35 -19.17 14.72
C ILE A 20 8.44 -18.61 13.62
N LEU A 21 7.43 -17.86 14.05
CA LEU A 21 6.80 -16.86 13.19
C LEU A 21 7.87 -15.82 12.92
N LEU A 22 8.62 -15.99 11.83
CA LEU A 22 9.34 -14.87 11.25
C LEU A 22 8.27 -13.89 10.77
N ALA A 23 7.84 -12.99 11.66
CA ALA A 23 7.31 -11.72 11.24
C ALA A 23 8.49 -10.98 10.60
N THR A 24 8.73 -11.27 9.33
CA THR A 24 9.52 -10.39 8.47
C THR A 24 8.78 -9.06 8.49
N GLY A 25 9.23 -8.16 9.35
CA GLY A 25 8.82 -6.76 9.36
C GLY A 25 9.36 -6.12 8.10
N CYS A 26 8.75 -6.43 6.96
CA CYS A 26 8.83 -5.55 5.81
C CYS A 26 8.10 -4.28 6.24
N SER A 27 8.78 -3.14 6.13
CA SER A 27 8.12 -1.84 6.24
C SER A 27 6.89 -1.86 5.33
N ALA A 28 5.71 -1.73 5.92
CA ALA A 28 4.47 -1.73 5.17
C ALA A 28 4.35 -0.38 4.46
N SER A 29 4.34 -0.40 3.14
CA SER A 29 4.09 0.79 2.31
C SER A 29 3.23 0.39 1.13
N ILE A 30 2.28 1.24 0.79
CA ILE A 30 1.46 1.11 -0.41
C ILE A 30 2.27 1.66 -1.59
N SER A 31 2.33 0.94 -2.70
CA SER A 31 3.04 1.42 -3.88
C SER A 31 2.36 2.66 -4.46
N ALA A 32 3.14 3.61 -4.99
CA ALA A 32 2.65 4.83 -5.63
C ALA A 32 1.50 4.57 -6.62
N SER A 33 1.68 3.55 -7.47
CA SER A 33 0.70 3.14 -8.48
C SER A 33 -0.63 2.70 -7.88
N ARG A 34 -0.60 2.06 -6.70
CA ARG A 34 -1.80 1.59 -6.02
C ARG A 34 -2.49 2.73 -5.30
N VAL A 35 -1.72 3.63 -4.68
CA VAL A 35 -2.27 4.87 -4.10
C VAL A 35 -2.98 5.66 -5.20
N ALA A 36 -2.34 5.80 -6.35
CA ALA A 36 -2.92 6.49 -7.51
C ALA A 36 -4.23 5.86 -8.01
N GLU A 37 -4.24 4.55 -8.24
CA GLU A 37 -5.43 3.85 -8.74
C GLU A 37 -6.61 3.96 -7.77
N GLU A 38 -6.37 3.73 -6.48
CA GLU A 38 -7.42 3.81 -5.46
C GLU A 38 -7.87 5.25 -5.22
N SER A 39 -6.95 6.22 -5.23
CA SER A 39 -7.28 7.64 -5.11
C SER A 39 -8.10 8.16 -6.28
N SER A 40 -7.82 7.69 -7.50
CA SER A 40 -8.64 8.01 -8.67
C SER A 40 -10.09 7.51 -8.49
N LYS A 41 -10.27 6.28 -8.00
CA LYS A 41 -11.61 5.75 -7.69
C LYS A 41 -12.34 6.56 -6.62
N MET A 42 -11.63 7.00 -5.58
CA MET A 42 -12.20 7.87 -4.53
C MET A 42 -12.68 9.19 -5.14
N LEU A 43 -11.86 9.85 -5.95
CA LEU A 43 -12.23 11.08 -6.63
C LEU A 43 -13.43 10.90 -7.58
N THR A 44 -13.49 9.81 -8.35
CA THR A 44 -14.66 9.49 -9.18
C THR A 44 -15.91 9.31 -8.33
N SER A 45 -15.80 8.68 -7.16
CA SER A 45 -16.95 8.48 -6.26
C SER A 45 -17.39 9.77 -5.56
N GLU A 46 -16.47 10.67 -5.22
CA GLU A 46 -16.76 11.90 -4.47
C GLU A 46 -17.18 13.05 -5.39
N LEU A 47 -16.50 13.20 -6.54
CA LEU A 47 -16.68 14.31 -7.47
C LEU A 47 -17.53 13.93 -8.69
N GLY A 48 -17.75 12.63 -8.93
CA GLY A 48 -18.46 12.15 -10.12
C GLY A 48 -17.67 12.27 -11.42
N GLN A 49 -16.39 12.65 -11.32
CA GLN A 49 -15.48 12.90 -12.43
C GLN A 49 -14.23 12.06 -12.21
N GLU A 50 -13.88 11.22 -13.19
CA GLU A 50 -12.63 10.47 -13.17
C GLU A 50 -11.50 11.37 -13.70
N PRO A 51 -10.37 11.51 -12.98
CA PRO A 51 -9.22 12.22 -13.50
C PRO A 51 -8.63 11.48 -14.70
N ASP A 52 -8.07 12.23 -15.66
CA ASP A 52 -7.39 11.70 -16.84
C ASP A 52 -6.13 10.90 -16.44
N ASP A 53 -5.39 11.41 -15.45
CA ASP A 53 -4.26 10.74 -14.84
C ASP A 53 -4.14 11.10 -13.36
N LEU A 54 -3.57 10.20 -12.57
CA LEU A 54 -3.17 10.47 -11.20
C LEU A 54 -1.84 9.78 -10.97
N THR A 55 -0.80 10.55 -10.70
CA THR A 55 0.56 10.04 -10.48
C THR A 55 1.06 10.49 -9.11
N CYS A 56 1.65 9.56 -8.34
CA CYS A 56 2.28 9.86 -7.06
C CYS A 56 3.79 9.69 -7.13
N ASP A 57 4.55 10.59 -6.50
CA ASP A 57 6.02 10.62 -6.57
C ASP A 57 6.66 9.40 -5.89
N GLU A 58 6.01 8.89 -4.84
CA GLU A 58 6.52 7.80 -4.02
C GLU A 58 5.40 6.91 -3.45
N GLY A 59 5.78 5.81 -2.82
CA GLY A 59 4.84 4.94 -2.14
C GLY A 59 4.42 5.52 -0.79
N LEU A 60 3.13 5.41 -0.45
CA LEU A 60 2.59 5.89 0.81
C LEU A 60 3.02 4.95 1.96
N PRO A 61 3.77 5.44 2.96
CA PRO A 61 4.06 4.66 4.15
C PRO A 61 2.76 4.30 4.88
N ALA A 62 2.63 3.07 5.37
CA ALA A 62 1.47 2.64 6.17
C ALA A 62 1.60 3.15 7.62
N GLU A 63 1.66 4.46 7.80
CA GLU A 63 1.83 5.13 9.08
C GLU A 63 0.90 6.34 9.14
N VAL A 64 0.12 6.45 10.23
CA VAL A 64 -0.80 7.58 10.42
C VAL A 64 -0.05 8.90 10.40
N GLY A 65 -0.50 9.84 9.58
CA GLY A 65 0.13 11.13 9.37
C GLY A 65 1.27 11.11 8.35
N ALA A 66 1.57 9.97 7.71
CA ALA A 66 2.47 9.94 6.57
C ALA A 66 1.84 10.65 5.36
N GLU A 67 2.66 11.41 4.65
CA GLU A 67 2.23 12.23 3.53
C GLU A 67 3.09 11.99 2.30
N ILE A 68 2.46 11.95 1.14
CA ILE A 68 3.13 11.94 -0.16
C ILE A 68 2.51 12.98 -1.08
N ARG A 69 3.26 13.39 -2.09
CA ARG A 69 2.74 14.24 -3.16
C ARG A 69 2.28 13.41 -4.35
N CYS A 70 1.14 13.83 -4.88
CA CYS A 70 0.58 13.32 -6.12
C CYS A 70 0.18 14.49 -7.01
N VAL A 71 0.07 14.19 -8.30
CA VAL A 71 -0.34 15.11 -9.34
C VAL A 71 -1.57 14.50 -10.00
N ILE A 72 -2.63 15.29 -10.09
CA ILE A 72 -3.88 14.91 -10.74
C ILE A 72 -3.97 15.66 -12.05
N GLU A 73 -4.22 14.96 -13.16
CA GLU A 73 -4.57 15.56 -14.43
C GLU A 73 -6.07 15.40 -14.67
N ILE A 74 -6.77 16.49 -14.94
CA ILE A 74 -8.22 16.47 -15.21
C ILE A 74 -8.60 17.56 -16.19
N ASP A 75 -9.31 17.21 -17.26
CA ASP A 75 -9.71 18.13 -18.34
C ASP A 75 -8.51 18.88 -18.96
N GLY A 76 -7.32 18.27 -18.93
CA GLY A 76 -6.06 18.87 -19.39
C GLY A 76 -5.43 19.89 -18.44
N GLU A 77 -5.94 20.03 -17.21
CA GLU A 77 -5.35 20.81 -16.13
C GLU A 77 -4.60 19.92 -15.15
N THR A 78 -3.47 20.40 -14.65
CA THR A 78 -2.64 19.68 -13.66
C THR A 78 -2.82 20.31 -12.28
N ILE A 79 -3.19 19.50 -11.30
CA ILE A 79 -3.48 19.93 -9.92
C ILE A 79 -2.57 19.17 -8.96
N ASP A 80 -1.84 19.90 -8.13
CA ASP A 80 -1.05 19.31 -7.06
C ASP A 80 -1.96 18.82 -5.94
N ALA A 81 -1.69 17.60 -5.46
CA ALA A 81 -2.43 16.96 -4.39
C ALA A 81 -1.48 16.38 -3.33
N THR A 82 -1.92 16.43 -2.08
CA THR A 82 -1.26 15.77 -0.97
C THR A 82 -2.14 14.63 -0.49
N VAL A 83 -1.56 13.43 -0.40
CA VAL A 83 -2.22 12.27 0.18
C VAL A 83 -1.70 12.06 1.60
N THR A 84 -2.59 12.00 2.57
CA THR A 84 -2.26 11.85 4.00
C THR A 84 -2.92 10.61 4.58
N VAL A 85 -2.16 9.71 5.21
CA VAL A 85 -2.74 8.58 5.93
C VAL A 85 -3.47 9.06 7.18
N THR A 86 -4.74 8.68 7.30
CA THR A 86 -5.60 9.05 8.43
C THR A 86 -5.75 7.91 9.43
N GLU A 87 -5.72 6.65 8.96
CA GLU A 87 -5.90 5.47 9.80
C GLU A 87 -5.12 4.27 9.27
N VAL A 88 -4.63 3.43 10.18
CA VAL A 88 -4.02 2.13 9.90
C VAL A 88 -4.67 1.09 10.81
N ASP A 89 -5.40 0.13 10.23
CA ASP A 89 -6.01 -1.00 10.94
C ASP A 89 -5.44 -2.32 10.42
N GLY A 90 -4.47 -2.88 11.15
CA GLY A 90 -3.80 -4.12 10.76
C GLY A 90 -3.05 -4.01 9.43
N ASN A 91 -3.68 -4.47 8.34
CA ASN A 91 -3.15 -4.40 6.97
C ASN A 91 -3.94 -3.44 6.07
N GLU A 92 -4.97 -2.80 6.61
CA GLU A 92 -5.77 -1.81 5.91
C GLU A 92 -5.26 -0.41 6.27
N VAL A 93 -5.09 0.43 5.25
CA VAL A 93 -4.61 1.80 5.39
C VAL A 93 -5.63 2.68 4.70
N GLN A 94 -6.10 3.68 5.43
CA GLN A 94 -7.01 4.69 4.92
C GLN A 94 -6.28 6.02 4.83
N TRP A 95 -6.57 6.79 3.79
CA TRP A 95 -5.97 8.09 3.55
C TRP A 95 -7.00 9.06 2.99
N GLU A 96 -6.69 10.34 3.11
CA GLU A 96 -7.42 11.44 2.49
C GLU A 96 -6.58 12.07 1.37
N ILE A 97 -7.24 12.71 0.42
CA ILE A 97 -6.61 13.45 -0.68
C ILE A 97 -6.97 14.92 -0.51
N ARG A 98 -5.97 15.80 -0.47
CA ARG A 98 -6.15 17.24 -0.42
C ARG A 98 -5.59 17.86 -1.69
N THR A 99 -6.44 18.46 -2.50
CA THR A 99 -6.03 19.21 -3.68
C THR A 99 -5.77 20.67 -3.30
N GLU A 100 -4.65 21.22 -3.76
CA GLU A 100 -4.43 22.66 -3.70
C GLU A 100 -5.11 23.27 -4.93
N ALA A 101 -6.44 23.42 -4.86
CA ALA A 101 -7.17 24.14 -5.89
C ALA A 101 -6.66 25.60 -5.95
N PRO A 102 -6.34 26.13 -7.15
CA PRO A 102 -5.87 27.51 -7.32
C PRO A 102 -6.91 28.58 -6.99
#